data_AF-A0AAW7VQV2-F1
#
_entry.id   AF-A0AAW7VQV2-F1
#
_cell.length_a   1.000
_cell.length_b   1.000
_cell.length_c   1.000
_cell.angle_alpha   90.00
_cell.angle_beta   90.00
_cell.angle_gamma   90.00
#
_symmetry.space_group_name_H-M   'P 1'
#
loop_
_entity.id
_entity.type
_entity.pdbx_description
1 polymer ?
#
loop_
_entity_poly.entity_id
_entity_poly.type
_entity_poly.pdbx_seq_one_letter_code
_entity_poly.pdbx_strand_id
1 'polypeptide(L)'
;MTDHRITWHGEHKAGLTRGERAADILRNGMGSWTFVGLFILFMAAWAAVNTFLLATRAWDPYPFILLNLFLSMLAGLQGAILLIAAKRQDAIAAAMALHDFETDVQAKIEIERLMALNRQQLEMLQGVRTLLERTQGIGPDAADEPREGRETG
;
A
#
# COMPACT_ATOMS: atom_id res chain seq x y z
N MET A 1 15.26 14.81 -23.56
CA MET A 1 14.04 15.05 -22.74
C MET A 1 13.91 13.90 -21.75
N THR A 2 14.53 14.04 -20.57
CA THR A 2 14.35 13.11 -19.46
C THR A 2 13.47 13.81 -18.44
N ASP A 3 12.19 13.44 -18.45
CA ASP A 3 11.17 13.87 -17.51
C ASP A 3 11.57 13.40 -16.11
N HIS A 4 12.06 14.33 -15.28
CA HIS A 4 12.41 14.03 -13.90
C HIS A 4 11.09 13.94 -13.13
N ARG A 5 10.51 12.73 -13.10
CA ARG A 5 9.34 12.39 -12.27
C ARG A 5 9.63 12.77 -10.83
N ILE A 6 9.16 13.94 -10.41
CA ILE A 6 9.08 14.31 -9.00
C ILE A 6 8.10 13.32 -8.40
N THR A 7 8.62 12.31 -7.71
CA THR A 7 7.80 11.36 -6.98
C THR A 7 7.13 12.12 -5.82
N TRP A 8 5.83 11.89 -5.62
CA TRP A 8 5.02 12.51 -4.55
C TRP A 8 5.59 12.35 -3.12
N HIS A 9 6.62 11.51 -2.96
CA HIS A 9 7.41 11.33 -1.74
C HIS A 9 8.29 12.55 -1.39
N GLY A 10 8.56 13.46 -2.33
CA GLY A 10 9.39 14.66 -2.12
C GLY A 10 8.62 15.86 -1.55
N GLU A 11 7.42 16.15 -2.05
CA GLU A 11 6.66 17.35 -1.64
C GLU A 11 6.09 17.25 -0.22
N HIS A 12 5.77 16.03 0.25
CA HIS A 12 5.35 15.80 1.65
C HIS A 12 6.48 16.00 2.68
N LYS A 13 7.73 16.21 2.25
CA LYS A 13 8.86 16.54 3.13
C LYS A 13 9.07 18.04 3.34
N ALA A 14 8.41 18.90 2.56
CA ALA A 14 8.67 20.34 2.59
C ALA A 14 7.87 21.11 3.65
N GLY A 15 6.93 20.46 4.34
CA GLY A 15 6.11 21.07 5.40
C GLY A 15 6.43 20.61 6.83
N LEU A 16 7.47 19.79 7.05
CA LEU A 16 7.74 19.29 8.40
C LEU A 16 8.40 20.39 9.24
N THR A 17 7.70 20.77 10.31
CA THR A 17 8.26 21.61 11.36
C THR A 17 9.53 20.96 11.91
N ARG A 18 10.49 21.77 12.40
CA ARG A 18 11.77 21.27 12.95
C ARG A 18 11.57 20.17 14.01
N GLY A 19 10.43 20.19 14.72
CA GLY A 19 10.03 19.18 15.69
C GLY A 19 9.71 17.81 15.08
N GLU A 20 9.05 17.74 13.94
CA GLU A 20 8.71 16.46 13.30
C GLU A 20 9.95 15.78 12.71
N ARG A 21 10.92 16.57 12.21
CA ARG A 21 12.21 16.04 11.76
C ARG A 21 13.04 15.47 12.91
N ALA A 22 13.02 16.13 14.08
CA ALA A 22 13.66 15.63 15.29
C ALA A 22 12.96 14.36 15.82
N ALA A 23 11.63 14.33 15.78
CA ALA A 23 10.84 13.16 16.14
C ALA A 23 11.12 11.94 15.25
N ASP A 24 11.28 12.13 13.94
CA ASP A 24 11.63 11.04 13.02
C ASP A 24 13.05 10.49 13.25
N ILE A 25 14.02 11.35 13.58
CA ILE A 25 15.38 10.93 13.93
C ILE A 25 15.37 10.16 15.26
N LEU A 26 14.65 10.67 16.27
CA LEU A 26 14.49 9.99 17.55
C LEU A 26 13.78 8.64 17.40
N ARG A 27 12.70 8.57 16.61
CA ARG A 27 11.95 7.35 16.33
C ARG A 27 12.81 6.29 15.65
N ASN A 28 13.54 6.66 14.60
CA ASN A 28 14.38 5.71 13.87
C ASN A 28 15.61 5.28 14.68
N GLY A 29 16.16 6.16 15.53
CA GLY A 29 17.31 5.84 16.40
C GLY A 29 16.95 4.99 17.62
N MET A 30 15.78 5.21 18.22
CA MET A 30 15.32 4.50 19.42
C MET A 30 14.86 3.06 19.16
N GLY A 31 14.57 2.71 17.90
CA GLY A 31 14.16 1.35 17.50
C GLY A 31 15.31 0.34 17.32
N SER A 32 16.57 0.77 17.45
CA SER A 32 17.72 -0.14 17.30
C SER A 32 18.02 -0.91 18.59
N TRP A 33 18.22 -2.22 18.49
CA TRP A 33 18.66 -3.07 19.61
C TRP A 33 19.96 -2.61 20.26
N THR A 34 20.85 -1.95 19.50
CA THR A 34 22.10 -1.37 20.03
C THR A 34 21.87 -0.16 20.94
N PHE A 35 20.82 0.63 20.69
CA PHE A 35 20.46 1.79 21.52
C PHE A 35 19.94 1.34 22.89
N VAL A 36 19.10 0.29 22.92
CA VAL A 36 18.60 -0.30 24.16
C VAL A 36 19.75 -0.80 25.04
N GLY A 37 20.73 -1.49 24.45
CA GLY A 37 21.91 -1.96 25.17
C GLY A 37 22.77 -0.82 25.75
N LEU A 38 23.02 0.23 24.97
CA LEU A 38 23.75 1.41 25.44
C LEU A 38 23.00 2.15 26.56
N PHE A 39 21.67 2.24 26.46
CA PHE A 39 20.84 2.89 27.46
C PHE A 39 20.89 2.16 28.81
N ILE A 40 20.76 0.83 28.79
CA ILE A 40 20.89 0.00 30.00
C ILE A 40 22.29 0.13 30.60
N LEU A 41 23.34 0.13 29.77
CA LEU A 41 24.72 0.32 30.22
C LEU A 41 24.91 1.69 30.87
N PHE A 42 24.36 2.75 30.28
CA PHE A 42 24.39 4.10 30.83
C PHE A 42 23.67 4.17 32.18
N MET A 43 22.49 3.55 32.31
CA MET A 43 21.75 3.48 33.58
C MET A 43 22.57 2.76 34.66
N ALA A 44 23.17 1.61 34.31
CA ALA A 44 24.00 0.84 35.23
C ALA A 44 25.26 1.60 35.64
N ALA A 45 25.92 2.29 34.69
CA ALA A 45 27.09 3.12 34.97
C ALA A 45 26.72 4.31 35.87
N TRP A 46 25.60 4.98 35.63
CA TRP A 46 25.12 6.08 36.47
C TRP A 46 24.81 5.61 37.89
N ALA A 47 24.09 4.49 38.02
CA ALA A 47 23.80 3.88 39.32
C ALA A 47 25.08 3.49 40.06
N ALA A 48 26.06 2.91 39.36
CA ALA A 48 27.36 2.53 39.93
C ALA A 48 28.17 3.76 40.38
N VAL A 49 28.28 4.80 39.55
CA VAL A 49 28.99 6.04 39.92
C VAL A 49 28.35 6.71 41.12
N ASN A 50 27.02 6.85 41.13
CA ASN A 50 26.32 7.53 42.20
C ASN A 50 26.32 6.71 43.51
N THR A 51 26.32 5.37 43.44
CA THR A 51 26.39 4.49 44.62
C THR A 51 27.82 4.35 45.16
N PHE A 52 28.81 4.18 44.29
CA PHE A 52 30.18 3.83 44.69
C PHE A 52 31.09 5.06 44.89
N LEU A 53 30.90 6.12 44.09
CA LEU A 53 31.74 7.33 44.12
C LEU A 53 31.20 8.39 45.09
N LEU A 54 29.89 8.41 45.33
CA LEU A 54 29.20 9.44 46.11
C LEU A 54 28.55 8.89 47.39
N ALA A 55 28.92 7.68 47.85
CA ALA A 55 28.32 6.98 48.98
C ALA A 55 28.10 7.82 50.27
N THR A 56 28.95 8.82 50.52
CA THR A 56 28.86 9.71 51.71
C THR A 56 28.09 11.02 51.46
N ARG A 57 27.86 11.39 50.20
CA ARG A 57 27.14 12.61 49.75
C ARG A 57 26.32 12.28 48.50
N ALA A 58 25.50 11.23 48.58
CA ALA A 58 24.77 10.72 47.43
C ALA A 58 23.80 11.79 46.92
N TRP A 59 23.98 12.23 45.68
CA TRP A 59 23.14 13.25 45.06
C TRP A 59 21.75 12.67 44.71
N ASP A 60 21.68 11.36 44.44
CA ASP A 60 20.43 10.62 44.24
C ASP A 60 20.43 9.29 45.04
N PRO A 61 20.15 9.30 46.35
CA PRO A 61 20.11 8.08 47.18
C PRO A 61 19.09 7.06 46.66
N TYR A 62 19.34 5.76 46.91
CA TYR A 62 18.34 4.72 46.65
C TYR A 62 17.02 5.08 47.35
N PRO A 63 15.87 5.20 46.64
CA PRO A 63 15.46 4.56 45.39
C PRO A 63 15.53 5.41 44.08
N PHE A 64 16.59 6.21 43.89
CA PHE A 64 16.89 6.98 42.65
C PHE A 64 15.69 7.80 42.10
N ILE A 65 15.24 8.79 42.87
CA ILE A 65 14.02 9.55 42.57
C ILE A 65 14.18 10.40 41.30
N LEU A 66 15.36 10.97 41.07
CA LEU A 66 15.61 11.85 39.93
C LEU A 66 15.66 11.06 38.62
N LEU A 67 16.32 9.90 38.68
CA LEU A 67 16.40 8.96 37.56
C LEU A 67 15.01 8.47 37.16
N ASN A 68 14.20 8.04 38.14
CA ASN A 68 12.83 7.60 37.87
C ASN A 68 11.97 8.73 37.29
N LEU A 69 12.06 9.95 37.83
CA LEU A 69 11.32 11.10 37.31
C LEU A 69 11.69 11.40 35.85
N PHE A 70 12.98 11.37 35.52
CA PHE A 70 13.46 11.59 34.16
C PHE A 70 12.97 10.50 33.20
N LEU A 71 13.03 9.23 33.62
CA LEU A 71 12.51 8.11 32.83
C LEU A 71 11.01 8.23 32.57
N SER A 72 10.21 8.61 33.58
CA SER A 72 8.77 8.81 33.40
C SER A 72 8.46 9.95 32.43
N MET A 73 9.21 11.05 32.50
CA MET A 73 9.07 12.15 31.53
C MET A 73 9.47 11.72 30.12
N LEU A 74 10.55 10.96 29.96
CA LEU A 74 10.93 10.40 28.66
C LEU A 74 9.86 9.48 28.10
N ALA A 75 9.29 8.59 28.91
CA ALA A 75 8.23 7.69 28.49
C ALA A 75 6.97 8.45 28.06
N GLY A 76 6.58 9.50 28.79
CA GLY A 76 5.47 10.38 28.42
C GLY A 76 5.72 11.10 27.09
N LEU A 77 6.93 11.64 26.90
CA LEU A 77 7.32 12.28 25.65
C LEU A 77 7.35 11.28 24.48
N GLN A 78 7.85 10.06 24.71
CA GLN A 78 7.83 8.98 23.73
C GLN A 78 6.40 8.63 23.32
N GLY A 79 5.47 8.50 24.27
CA GLY A 79 4.06 8.24 24.00
C GLY A 79 3.39 9.34 23.19
N ALA A 80 3.68 10.61 23.50
CA ALA A 80 3.17 11.75 22.75
C ALA A 80 3.70 11.79 21.30
N ILE A 81 5.01 11.56 21.11
CA ILE A 81 5.62 11.48 19.79
C ILE A 81 5.03 10.31 18.99
N LEU A 82 4.83 9.16 19.62
CA LEU A 82 4.20 7.99 18.99
C LEU A 82 2.77 8.31 18.53
N LEU A 83 1.98 9.00 19.37
CA LEU A 83 0.61 9.39 19.04
C LEU A 83 0.56 10.39 17.87
N ILE A 84 1.48 11.35 17.82
CA ILE A 84 1.59 12.30 16.70
C ILE A 84 1.98 11.56 15.42
N ALA A 85 2.95 10.65 15.50
CA ALA A 85 3.39 9.84 14.37
C ALA A 85 2.25 8.94 13.86
N ALA A 86 1.49 8.30 14.76
CA ALA A 86 0.34 7.47 14.43
C ALA A 86 -0.76 8.28 13.73
N LYS A 87 -1.16 9.42 14.29
CA LYS A 87 -2.18 10.31 13.68
C LYS A 87 -1.83 10.70 12.24
N ARG A 88 -0.54 10.94 11.96
CA ARG A 88 -0.07 11.25 10.61
C ARG A 88 -0.15 10.04 9.68
N GLN A 89 0.22 8.84 10.15
CA GLN A 89 0.12 7.63 9.34
C GLN A 89 -1.33 7.26 9.03
N ASP A 90 -2.24 7.42 10.00
CA ASP A 90 -3.67 7.14 9.81
C ASP A 90 -4.30 8.05 8.74
N ALA A 91 -3.94 9.33 8.73
CA ALA A 91 -4.41 10.27 7.71
C ALA A 91 -3.94 9.88 6.30
N ILE A 92 -2.67 9.46 6.17
CA ILE A 92 -2.11 8.97 4.89
C ILE A 92 -2.80 7.67 4.48
N ALA A 93 -3.00 6.73 5.41
CA ALA A 93 -3.68 5.47 5.17
C ALA A 93 -5.14 5.67 4.70
N ALA A 94 -5.86 6.61 5.32
CA ALA A 94 -7.23 6.95 4.91
C ALA A 94 -7.28 7.55 3.49
N ALA A 95 -6.34 8.44 3.15
CA ALA A 95 -6.26 9.01 1.81
C ALA A 95 -5.92 7.95 0.75
N MET A 96 -4.98 7.04 1.05
CA MET A 96 -4.66 5.92 0.15
C MET A 96 -5.85 4.98 -0.04
N ALA A 97 -6.56 4.63 1.04
CA ALA A 97 -7.75 3.78 0.96
C ALA A 97 -8.87 4.37 0.08
N LEU A 98 -9.07 5.70 0.10
CA LEU A 98 -10.02 6.36 -0.79
C LEU A 98 -9.60 6.28 -2.26
N HIS A 99 -8.30 6.45 -2.54
CA HIS A 99 -7.77 6.36 -3.90
C HIS A 99 -7.83 4.93 -4.45
N ASP A 100 -7.49 3.94 -3.62
CA ASP A 100 -7.60 2.53 -3.98
C ASP A 100 -9.06 2.16 -4.27
N PHE A 101 -10.00 2.65 -3.45
CA PHE A 101 -11.44 2.45 -3.68
C PHE A 101 -11.91 3.04 -5.03
N GLU A 102 -11.49 4.26 -5.35
CA GLU A 102 -11.85 4.88 -6.63
C GLU A 102 -11.28 4.10 -7.82
N THR A 103 -10.02 3.67 -7.71
CA THR A 103 -9.34 2.87 -8.73
C THR A 103 -10.03 1.52 -8.93
N ASP A 104 -10.41 0.85 -7.84
CA ASP A 104 -11.14 -0.43 -7.89
C ASP A 104 -12.50 -0.29 -8.57
N VAL A 105 -13.25 0.79 -8.29
CA VAL A 105 -14.52 1.08 -8.94
C VAL A 105 -14.34 1.32 -10.44
N GLN A 106 -13.32 2.10 -10.83
CA GLN A 106 -13.00 2.33 -12.24
C GLN A 106 -12.60 1.04 -12.95
N ALA A 107 -11.77 0.21 -12.32
CA ALA A 107 -11.37 -1.08 -12.85
C ALA A 107 -12.58 -2.01 -13.05
N LYS A 108 -13.55 -2.02 -12.12
CA LYS A 108 -14.80 -2.77 -12.31
C LYS A 108 -15.58 -2.32 -13.52
N ILE A 109 -15.74 -1.01 -13.73
CA ILE A 109 -16.44 -0.46 -14.90
C ILE A 109 -15.73 -0.85 -16.19
N GLU A 110 -14.40 -0.81 -16.21
CA GLU A 110 -13.61 -1.20 -17.38
C GLU A 110 -13.75 -2.71 -17.68
N ILE A 111 -13.72 -3.56 -16.66
CA ILE A 111 -13.97 -5.00 -16.80
C ILE A 111 -15.38 -5.26 -17.33
N GLU A 112 -16.39 -4.56 -16.83
CA GLU A 112 -17.77 -4.67 -17.33
C GLU A 112 -17.90 -4.28 -18.80
N ARG A 113 -17.21 -3.21 -19.22
CA ARG A 113 -17.14 -2.81 -20.64
C ARG A 113 -16.45 -3.87 -21.49
N LEU A 114 -15.32 -4.42 -21.03
CA LEU A 114 -14.60 -5.48 -21.72
C LEU A 114 -15.48 -6.73 -21.88
N MET A 115 -16.22 -7.12 -20.83
CA MET A 115 -17.17 -8.24 -20.90
C MET A 115 -18.30 -7.97 -21.88
N ALA A 116 -18.82 -6.73 -21.94
CA ALA A 116 -19.86 -6.36 -22.90
C ALA A 116 -19.36 -6.45 -24.35
N LEU A 117 -18.16 -5.92 -24.62
CA LEU A 117 -17.52 -6.03 -25.94
C LEU A 117 -17.27 -7.49 -26.33
N ASN A 118 -16.81 -8.31 -25.39
CA ASN A 118 -16.57 -9.74 -25.65
C ASN A 118 -17.88 -10.48 -25.99
N ARG A 119 -18.98 -10.20 -25.27
CA ARG A 119 -20.31 -10.72 -25.61
C ARG A 119 -20.76 -10.30 -27.00
N GLN A 120 -20.60 -9.02 -27.33
CA GLN A 120 -20.95 -8.51 -28.67
C GLN A 120 -20.13 -9.20 -29.77
N GLN A 121 -18.83 -9.44 -29.53
CA GLN A 121 -17.98 -10.18 -30.47
C GLN A 121 -18.47 -11.62 -30.66
N LEU A 122 -18.85 -12.31 -29.58
CA LEU A 122 -19.41 -13.66 -29.67
C LEU A 122 -20.72 -13.70 -30.47
N GLU A 123 -21.60 -12.73 -30.29
CA GLU A 123 -22.84 -12.60 -31.07
C GLU A 123 -22.55 -12.38 -32.56
N MET A 124 -21.60 -11.51 -32.90
CA MET A 124 -21.18 -11.30 -34.29
C MET A 124 -20.60 -12.58 -34.92
N LEU A 125 -19.77 -13.32 -34.18
CA LEU A 125 -19.21 -14.60 -34.64
C LEU A 125 -20.29 -15.64 -34.89
N GLN A 126 -21.29 -15.74 -33.99
CA GLN A 126 -22.45 -16.60 -34.19
C GLN A 126 -23.26 -16.16 -35.41
N GLY A 127 -23.49 -14.86 -35.59
CA GLY A 127 -24.15 -14.31 -36.77
C GLY A 127 -23.47 -14.73 -38.07
N VAL A 128 -22.15 -14.51 -38.19
CA VAL A 128 -21.36 -14.90 -39.37
C VAL A 128 -21.46 -16.41 -39.62
N ARG A 129 -21.35 -17.24 -38.57
CA ARG A 129 -21.48 -18.70 -38.69
C ARG A 129 -22.85 -19.11 -39.23
N THR A 130 -23.94 -18.53 -38.71
CA THR A 130 -25.30 -18.88 -39.18
C THR A 130 -25.54 -18.46 -40.62
N LEU A 131 -24.94 -17.36 -41.09
CA LEU A 131 -25.01 -16.95 -42.49
C LEU A 131 -24.28 -17.95 -43.40
N LEU A 132 -23.07 -18.39 -43.00
CA LEU A 132 -22.33 -19.42 -43.72
C LEU A 132 -23.11 -20.74 -43.80
N GLU A 133 -23.74 -21.18 -42.71
CA GLU A 133 -24.58 -22.38 -42.68
C GLU A 133 -25.81 -22.24 -43.61
N ARG A 134 -26.46 -21.07 -43.65
CA ARG A 134 -27.56 -20.80 -44.59
C ARG A 134 -27.12 -20.82 -46.05
N THR A 135 -25.97 -20.25 -46.38
CA THR A 135 -25.45 -20.25 -47.76
C THR A 135 -24.93 -21.63 -48.17
N GLN A 136 -24.29 -22.38 -47.27
CA GLN A 136 -23.87 -23.76 -47.53
C GLN A 136 -25.06 -24.73 -47.62
N GLY A 137 -26.13 -24.50 -46.89
CA GLY A 137 -27.38 -25.25 -47.03
C GLY A 137 -28.15 -24.99 -48.34
N ILE A 138 -27.71 -24.02 -49.16
CA ILE A 138 -28.40 -23.58 -50.40
C ILE A 138 -27.59 -23.91 -51.68
N GLY A 139 -26.49 -24.68 -51.63
CA GLY A 139 -25.84 -25.16 -52.86
C GLY A 139 -25.08 -26.49 -52.73
N PRO A 140 -25.10 -27.40 -53.73
CA PRO A 140 -25.81 -27.44 -55.01
C PRO A 140 -26.77 -28.65 -55.11
N ASP A 141 -27.97 -28.57 -54.54
CA ASP A 141 -29.03 -29.60 -54.75
C ASP A 141 -30.10 -29.14 -55.77
N ALA A 142 -30.02 -27.88 -56.21
CA ALA A 142 -30.83 -27.34 -57.31
C ALA A 142 -30.24 -27.63 -58.70
N ALA A 143 -29.27 -28.54 -58.80
CA ALA A 143 -28.70 -29.02 -60.07
C ALA A 143 -29.24 -30.40 -60.48
N ASP A 144 -30.21 -30.96 -59.75
CA ASP A 144 -30.91 -32.18 -60.14
C ASP A 144 -32.40 -31.86 -60.40
N GLU A 145 -32.66 -31.03 -61.42
CA GLU A 145 -33.98 -31.04 -62.04
C GLU A 145 -34.14 -32.34 -62.85
N PRO A 146 -35.17 -33.17 -62.56
CA PRO A 146 -35.41 -34.39 -63.29
C PRO A 146 -35.89 -34.05 -64.70
N ARG A 147 -35.06 -34.30 -65.71
CA ARG A 147 -35.48 -34.27 -67.12
C ARG A 147 -36.24 -35.54 -67.45
N GLU A 148 -37.54 -35.49 -67.21
CA GLU A 148 -38.51 -36.39 -67.80
C GLU A 148 -38.54 -36.23 -69.34
N GLY A 149 -38.38 -37.36 -70.04
CA GLY A 149 -38.90 -37.57 -71.39
C GLY A 149 -38.00 -37.16 -72.57
N ARG A 150 -37.46 -38.16 -73.30
CA ARG A 150 -37.70 -38.38 -74.75
C ARG A 150 -36.93 -39.61 -75.25
N GLU A 151 -37.70 -40.61 -75.67
CA GLU A 151 -37.59 -41.36 -76.93
C GLU A 151 -36.19 -41.81 -77.41
N THR A 152 -36.00 -43.13 -77.55
CA THR A 152 -35.83 -43.86 -78.85
C THR A 152 -34.98 -45.12 -78.69
N GLY A 153 -35.40 -46.21 -79.36
CA GLY A 153 -34.54 -47.34 -79.73
C GLY A 153 -34.82 -48.66 -79.01
#